data_AF-A0A212RT34-F1
#
_entry.id   AF-A0A212RT34-F1
#
_cell.length_a   1.000
_cell.length_b   1.000
_cell.length_c   1.000
_cell.angle_alpha   90.00
_cell.angle_beta   90.00
_cell.angle_gamma   90.00
#
_symmetry.space_group_name_H-M   'P 1'
#
loop_
_entity.id
_entity.type
_entity.pdbx_description
1 polymer ?
#
loop_
_entity_poly.entity_id
_entity_poly.type
_entity_poly.pdbx_seq_one_letter_code
_entity_poly.pdbx_strand_id
1 'polypeptide(L)'
;MSDAANPPPGADLTQADQDWFAAHHWDAAAIPPANADNADDYRRREAALNAAIAHLSVTERGESREGRLAAALGARLADLRDPEDD
;
A
#
# COMPACT_ATOMS: atom_id res chain seq x y z
N MET A 1 -25.71 15.84 6.96
CA MET A 1 -24.49 15.83 7.78
C MET A 1 -23.93 14.43 7.70
N SER A 2 -22.99 14.18 6.78
CA SER A 2 -22.35 12.86 6.66
C SER A 2 -21.22 12.80 7.66
N ASP A 3 -21.50 12.16 8.78
CA ASP A 3 -20.53 11.77 9.79
C ASP A 3 -19.70 10.61 9.20
N ALA A 4 -18.63 10.95 8.49
CA ALA A 4 -17.67 9.98 8.00
C ALA A 4 -16.82 9.57 9.20
N ALA A 5 -17.32 8.53 9.89
CA ALA A 5 -16.68 7.87 11.00
C ALA A 5 -15.17 7.69 10.73
N ASN A 6 -14.39 8.26 11.63
CA ASN A 6 -12.96 8.09 11.75
C ASN A 6 -12.66 6.57 11.87
N PRO A 7 -11.99 5.91 10.91
CA PRO A 7 -11.72 4.48 11.02
C PRO A 7 -10.62 4.23 12.06
N PRO A 8 -10.85 3.38 13.09
CA PRO A 8 -9.81 2.96 14.02
C PRO A 8 -8.79 2.03 13.34
N PRO A 9 -7.57 1.89 13.89
CA PRO A 9 -6.42 1.32 13.20
C PRO A 9 -6.61 -0.18 12.92
N GLY A 10 -6.56 -0.54 11.63
CA GLY A 10 -6.64 -1.94 11.18
C GLY A 10 -7.37 -2.20 9.86
N ALA A 11 -8.05 -1.21 9.27
CA ALA A 11 -9.13 -1.48 8.33
C ALA A 11 -8.71 -1.61 6.85
N ASP A 12 -9.05 -2.80 6.32
CA ASP A 12 -9.78 -3.05 5.09
C ASP A 12 -9.44 -2.18 3.88
N LEU A 13 -8.68 -2.79 2.96
CA LEU A 13 -8.68 -2.39 1.55
C LEU A 13 -10.12 -2.19 1.09
N THR A 14 -10.43 -0.96 0.65
CA THR A 14 -11.73 -0.66 0.06
C THR A 14 -11.94 -1.52 -1.19
N GLN A 15 -13.16 -1.68 -1.66
CA GLN A 15 -13.40 -2.39 -2.94
C GLN A 15 -12.60 -1.74 -4.08
N ALA A 16 -12.48 -0.41 -4.10
CA ALA A 16 -11.67 0.30 -5.08
C ALA A 16 -10.18 -0.06 -4.98
N ASP A 17 -9.65 -0.34 -3.78
CA ASP A 17 -8.27 -0.81 -3.63
C ASP A 17 -8.12 -2.25 -4.09
N GLN A 18 -9.08 -3.11 -3.77
CA GLN A 18 -9.09 -4.49 -4.24
C GLN A 18 -9.14 -4.55 -5.77
N ASP A 19 -9.98 -3.74 -6.40
CA ASP A 19 -10.10 -3.63 -7.85
C ASP A 19 -8.81 -3.06 -8.47
N TRP A 20 -8.21 -2.06 -7.82
CA TRP A 20 -6.93 -1.50 -8.23
C TRP A 20 -5.81 -2.55 -8.17
N PHE A 21 -5.68 -3.30 -7.07
CA PHE A 21 -4.71 -4.39 -6.98
C PHE A 21 -5.02 -5.51 -7.99
N ALA A 22 -6.28 -5.85 -8.22
CA ALA A 22 -6.68 -6.83 -9.23
C ALA A 22 -6.30 -6.40 -10.65
N ALA A 23 -6.46 -5.11 -10.97
CA ALA A 23 -6.02 -4.53 -12.25
C ALA A 23 -4.50 -4.59 -12.43
N HIS A 24 -3.73 -4.63 -11.34
CA HIS A 24 -2.29 -4.83 -11.32
C HIS A 24 -1.92 -6.29 -10.98
N HIS A 25 -2.86 -7.23 -11.12
CA HIS A 25 -2.67 -8.66 -10.88
C HIS A 25 -2.12 -9.03 -9.50
N TRP A 26 -2.28 -8.13 -8.51
CA TRP A 26 -1.66 -8.23 -7.19
C TRP A 26 -0.14 -8.44 -7.24
N ASP A 27 0.51 -7.92 -8.28
CA ASP A 27 1.94 -8.03 -8.51
C ASP A 27 2.66 -6.74 -8.08
N ALA A 28 3.62 -6.89 -7.16
CA ALA A 28 4.50 -5.82 -6.71
C ALA A 28 5.29 -5.16 -7.86
N ALA A 29 5.66 -5.94 -8.88
CA ALA A 29 6.39 -5.44 -10.04
C ALA A 29 5.50 -4.61 -11.00
N ALA A 30 4.17 -4.83 -10.96
CA ALA A 30 3.21 -4.09 -11.76
C ALA A 30 2.85 -2.72 -11.15
N ILE A 31 3.27 -2.42 -9.92
CA ILE A 31 2.97 -1.16 -9.23
C ILE A 31 3.73 0.00 -9.92
N PRO A 32 3.01 0.99 -10.49
CA PRO A 32 3.66 2.10 -11.17
C PRO A 32 4.42 2.99 -10.19
N PRO A 33 5.33 3.86 -10.69
CA PRO A 33 6.01 4.83 -9.85
C PRO A 33 5.04 5.75 -9.11
N ALA A 34 5.41 6.15 -7.88
CA ALA A 34 4.64 7.15 -7.16
C ALA A 34 4.89 8.55 -7.77
N ASN A 35 3.89 9.41 -7.68
CA ASN A 35 3.95 10.81 -8.06
C ASN A 35 3.09 11.65 -7.09
N ALA A 36 3.08 12.97 -7.27
CA ALA A 36 2.33 13.87 -6.39
C ALA A 36 0.82 13.54 -6.33
N ASP A 37 0.23 13.04 -7.42
CA ASP A 37 -1.21 12.77 -7.52
C ASP A 37 -1.61 11.46 -6.83
N ASN A 38 -0.73 10.47 -6.77
CA ASN A 38 -1.03 9.14 -6.23
C ASN A 38 -0.36 8.82 -4.89
N ALA A 39 0.52 9.69 -4.38
CA ALA A 39 1.31 9.41 -3.19
C ALA A 39 0.46 9.20 -1.92
N ASP A 40 -0.60 9.98 -1.74
CA ASP A 40 -1.50 9.83 -0.59
C ASP A 40 -2.23 8.48 -0.64
N ASP A 41 -2.61 8.09 -1.84
CA ASP A 41 -3.31 6.87 -2.16
C ASP A 41 -2.41 5.63 -1.92
N TYR A 42 -1.12 5.74 -2.25
CA TYR A 42 -0.12 4.72 -1.98
C TYR A 42 0.16 4.58 -0.49
N ARG A 43 0.30 5.69 0.24
CA ARG A 43 0.48 5.67 1.71
C ARG A 43 -0.69 5.00 2.41
N ARG A 44 -1.91 5.28 1.96
CA ARG A 44 -3.13 4.66 2.49
C ARG A 44 -3.15 3.14 2.21
N ARG A 45 -2.85 2.72 0.98
CA ARG A 45 -2.80 1.30 0.60
C ARG A 45 -1.70 0.53 1.33
N GLU A 46 -0.51 1.11 1.46
CA GLU A 46 0.62 0.54 2.22
C GLU A 46 0.22 0.30 3.67
N ALA A 47 -0.36 1.31 4.33
CA ALA A 47 -0.81 1.19 5.71
C ALA A 47 -1.87 0.09 5.89
N ALA A 48 -2.84 0.00 4.97
CA ALA A 48 -3.88 -1.03 4.99
C ALA A 48 -3.32 -2.45 4.81
N LEU A 49 -2.38 -2.64 3.88
CA LEU A 49 -1.72 -3.93 3.68
C LEU A 49 -0.89 -4.33 4.91
N ASN A 50 -0.13 -3.40 5.49
CA ASN A 50 0.66 -3.64 6.70
C ASN A 50 -0.22 -3.99 7.91
N ALA A 51 -1.39 -3.36 8.02
CA ALA A 51 -2.37 -3.71 9.04
C ALA A 51 -2.93 -5.12 8.84
N ALA A 52 -3.27 -5.50 7.60
CA ALA A 52 -3.81 -6.83 7.29
C ALA A 52 -2.85 -7.97 7.67
N ILE A 53 -1.54 -7.75 7.52
CA ILE A 53 -0.50 -8.73 7.87
C ILE A 53 0.15 -8.49 9.23
N ALA A 54 -0.39 -7.60 10.06
CA ALA A 54 0.23 -7.24 11.34
C ALA A 54 0.36 -8.42 12.31
N HIS A 55 -0.48 -9.45 12.14
CA HIS A 55 -0.45 -10.68 12.92
C HIS A 55 0.64 -11.69 12.47
N LEU A 56 1.24 -11.50 11.29
CA LEU A 56 2.28 -12.37 10.75
C LEU A 56 3.67 -12.00 11.30
N SER A 57 4.55 -12.99 11.40
CA SER A 57 5.98 -12.78 11.69
C SER A 57 6.70 -12.08 10.53
N VAL A 58 7.91 -11.56 10.76
CA VAL A 58 8.69 -10.86 9.73
C VAL A 58 8.92 -11.73 8.49
N THR A 59 9.26 -13.01 8.68
CA THR A 59 9.45 -13.96 7.57
C THR A 59 8.15 -14.17 6.79
N GLU A 60 7.04 -14.45 7.49
CA GLU A 60 5.73 -14.67 6.86
C GLU A 60 5.24 -13.43 6.11
N ARG A 61 5.53 -12.22 6.63
CA ARG A 61 5.23 -10.97 5.92
C ARG A 61 6.00 -10.87 4.61
N GLY A 62 7.28 -11.23 4.60
CA GLY A 62 8.11 -11.23 3.39
C GLY A 62 7.65 -12.23 2.33
N GLU A 63 7.07 -13.35 2.74
CA GLU A 63 6.51 -14.37 1.85
C GLU A 63 5.08 -14.05 1.40
N SER A 64 4.33 -13.30 2.21
CA SER A 64 2.97 -12.89 1.89
C SER A 64 2.92 -11.98 0.66
N ARG A 65 1.82 -12.06 -0.08
CA ARG A 65 1.58 -11.20 -1.24
C ARG A 65 1.36 -9.75 -0.79
N GLU A 66 0.60 -9.58 0.27
CA GLU A 66 0.26 -8.31 0.89
C GLU A 66 1.51 -7.59 1.41
N GLY A 67 2.45 -8.31 2.04
CA GLY A 67 3.71 -7.73 2.49
C GLY A 67 4.65 -7.32 1.36
N ARG A 68 4.69 -8.08 0.27
CA ARG A 68 5.44 -7.69 -0.94
C ARG A 68 4.85 -6.44 -1.61
N LEU A 69 3.51 -6.33 -1.66
CA LEU A 69 2.83 -5.14 -2.17
C LEU A 69 3.05 -3.92 -1.26
N ALA A 70 2.98 -4.11 0.06
CA ALA A 70 3.25 -3.04 1.03
C ALA A 70 4.68 -2.52 0.87
N ALA A 71 5.66 -3.43 0.77
CA ALA A 71 7.05 -3.08 0.53
C ALA A 71 7.25 -2.33 -0.80
N ALA A 72 6.58 -2.77 -1.88
CA ALA A 72 6.65 -2.10 -3.17
C ALA A 72 6.10 -0.67 -3.12
N LEU A 73 4.94 -0.47 -2.48
CA LEU A 73 4.35 0.87 -2.31
C LEU A 73 5.27 1.78 -1.48
N GLY A 74 5.84 1.26 -0.38
CA GLY A 74 6.81 1.98 0.44
C GLY A 74 8.06 2.39 -0.35
N ALA A 75 8.59 1.50 -1.20
CA ALA A 75 9.72 1.81 -2.08
C ALA A 75 9.37 2.92 -3.09
N ARG A 76 8.20 2.83 -3.76
CA ARG A 76 7.77 3.90 -4.70
C ARG A 76 7.65 5.27 -4.01
N LEU A 77 7.16 5.29 -2.77
CA LEU A 77 7.05 6.51 -1.98
C LEU A 77 8.40 7.06 -1.55
N ALA A 78 9.39 6.19 -1.30
CA ALA A 78 10.76 6.59 -1.04
C ALA A 78 11.41 7.20 -2.29
N ASP A 79 11.26 6.55 -3.46
CA ASP A 79 11.75 7.06 -4.75
C ASP A 79 11.20 8.47 -5.06
N LEU A 80 9.95 8.76 -4.69
CA LEU A 80 9.35 10.09 -4.86
C LEU A 80 9.95 11.16 -3.94
N ARG A 81 10.45 10.75 -2.76
CA ARG A 81 11.03 11.65 -1.74
C ARG A 81 12.50 11.92 -1.96
N ASP A 82 13.22 11.05 -2.66
CA ASP A 82 14.61 11.22 -3.10
C ASP A 82 14.68 11.54 -4.60
N PRO A 83 14.35 12.78 -5.03
CA PRO A 83 14.66 13.22 -6.39
C PRO A 83 16.16 13.54 -6.59
N GLU A 84 16.99 13.51 -5.55
CA GLU A 84 18.37 14.01 -5.56
C GLU A 84 19.36 13.01 -4.94
N ASP A 85 19.98 12.17 -5.78
CA ASP A 85 21.25 11.49 -5.49
C ASP A 85 21.96 11.08 -6.81
N ASP A 86 21.90 11.93 -7.84
CA ASP A 86 22.63 11.81 -9.12
C ASP A 86 23.31 13.14 -9.49
#